data_AF-A0A919VPP4-F1
#
_entry.id   AF-A0A919VPP4-F1
#
_cell.length_a   1.000
_cell.length_b   1.000
_cell.length_c   1.000
_cell.angle_alpha   90.00
_cell.angle_beta   90.00
_cell.angle_gamma   90.00
#
_symmetry.space_group_name_H-M   'P 1'
#
loop_
_entity.id
_entity.type
_entity.pdbx_description
1 polymer ?
#
loop_
_entity_poly.entity_id
_entity_poly.type
_entity_poly.pdbx_seq_one_letter_code
_entity_poly.pdbx_strand_id
1 'polypeptide(L)'
;MSDSAGRPPATVAARLNELFTTVTWVDDRGRTREYSTPQVAKAITDDPAHDTSVSRVYLATLRSGANTNPTVAVLKAIARFFDERRTPGSAPVTASFLLGEDDPAGDDPEACELRRKLADRQVRMIAMRAGDMTPAIRRQVLQMLDILDGSTDPATPPAPKSARSGDDTTESG
;
A
#
# COMPACT_ATOMS: atom_id res chain seq x y z
N MET A 1 13.50 -20.97 8.13
CA MET A 1 13.73 -20.37 6.79
C MET A 1 12.38 -19.85 6.31
N SER A 2 11.91 -18.74 6.88
CA SER A 2 10.52 -18.29 6.72
C SER A 2 10.47 -16.93 6.02
N ASP A 3 9.65 -16.91 4.97
CA ASP A 3 8.96 -15.79 4.32
C ASP A 3 9.76 -14.55 3.85
N SER A 4 10.05 -14.55 2.55
CA SER A 4 10.37 -13.33 1.77
C SER A 4 9.25 -12.99 0.77
N ALA A 5 8.05 -13.59 0.93
CA ALA A 5 6.90 -13.27 0.09
C ALA A 5 6.28 -11.94 0.55
N GLY A 6 6.58 -10.85 -0.16
CA GLY A 6 5.77 -9.64 -0.04
C GLY A 6 6.43 -8.31 -0.33
N ARG A 7 7.76 -8.23 -0.55
CA ARG A 7 8.35 -6.98 -1.04
C ARG A 7 8.25 -6.93 -2.56
N PRO A 8 7.54 -5.95 -3.15
CA PRO A 8 7.51 -5.81 -4.59
C PRO A 8 8.92 -5.55 -5.14
N PRO A 9 9.21 -5.99 -6.37
CA PRO A 9 10.55 -5.91 -6.91
C PRO A 9 11.07 -4.47 -6.96
N ALA A 10 12.28 -4.23 -6.46
CA ALA A 10 12.81 -2.88 -6.25
C ALA A 10 13.28 -2.16 -7.53
N THR A 11 13.24 -2.80 -8.70
CA THR A 11 13.77 -2.24 -9.96
C THR A 11 12.77 -2.31 -11.09
N VAL A 12 12.88 -1.36 -12.04
CA VAL A 12 12.13 -1.37 -13.30
C VAL A 12 12.23 -2.72 -14.00
N ALA A 13 13.43 -3.28 -14.08
CA ALA A 13 13.68 -4.58 -14.70
C ALA A 13 12.87 -5.70 -14.03
N ALA A 14 12.87 -5.74 -12.70
CA ALA A 14 12.21 -6.80 -11.96
C ALA A 14 10.67 -6.68 -12.02
N ARG A 15 10.12 -5.46 -11.91
CA ARG A 15 8.68 -5.20 -12.10
C ARG A 15 8.23 -5.48 -13.53
N LEU A 16 9.04 -5.12 -14.52
CA LEU A 16 8.78 -5.44 -15.90
C LEU A 16 8.75 -6.96 -16.13
N ASN A 17 9.73 -7.69 -15.58
CA ASN A 17 9.75 -9.14 -15.69
C ASN A 17 8.55 -9.79 -14.98
N GLU A 18 8.10 -9.25 -13.84
CA GLU A 18 6.87 -9.69 -13.18
C GLU A 18 5.64 -9.56 -14.11
N LEU A 19 5.50 -8.43 -14.82
CA LEU A 19 4.42 -8.26 -15.80
C LEU A 19 4.49 -9.28 -16.93
N PHE A 20 5.69 -9.59 -17.42
CA PHE A 20 5.88 -10.61 -18.46
C PHE A 20 5.48 -12.02 -18.01
N THR A 21 5.69 -12.35 -16.73
CA THR A 21 5.32 -13.66 -16.16
C THR A 21 3.83 -13.73 -15.81
N THR A 22 3.25 -12.63 -15.31
CA THR A 22 1.88 -12.62 -14.78
C THR A 22 0.82 -12.32 -15.85
N VAL A 23 1.14 -11.49 -16.83
CA VAL A 23 0.22 -11.14 -17.92
C VAL A 23 0.41 -12.14 -19.05
N THR A 24 -0.62 -12.95 -19.27
CA THR A 24 -0.61 -14.03 -20.25
C THR A 24 -1.70 -13.84 -21.29
N TRP A 25 -1.61 -14.56 -22.40
CA TRP A 25 -2.61 -14.60 -23.45
C TRP A 25 -2.89 -16.04 -23.86
N VAL A 26 -4.05 -16.27 -24.45
CA VAL A 26 -4.46 -17.59 -24.92
C VAL A 26 -4.14 -17.69 -26.42
N ASP A 27 -3.30 -18.65 -26.80
CA ASP A 27 -2.96 -18.89 -28.20
C ASP A 27 -4.10 -19.54 -28.99
N ASP A 28 -3.97 -19.61 -30.31
CA ASP A 28 -4.98 -20.21 -31.22
C ASP A 28 -5.30 -21.68 -30.91
N ARG A 29 -4.48 -22.33 -30.07
CA ARG A 29 -4.66 -23.71 -29.62
C ARG A 29 -5.22 -23.79 -28.20
N GLY A 30 -5.68 -22.68 -27.64
CA GLY A 30 -6.26 -22.59 -26.30
C GLY A 30 -5.24 -22.65 -25.16
N ARG A 31 -3.94 -22.45 -25.43
CA ARG A 31 -2.89 -22.56 -24.40
C ARG A 31 -2.52 -21.19 -23.87
N THR A 32 -2.44 -21.07 -22.55
CA THR A 32 -1.92 -19.86 -21.89
C THR A 32 -0.42 -19.72 -22.16
N ARG A 33 -0.02 -18.53 -22.64
CA ARG A 33 1.35 -18.18 -23.00
C ARG A 33 1.74 -16.84 -22.41
N GLU A 34 3.00 -16.72 -22.01
CA GLU A 34 3.60 -15.43 -21.71
C GLU A 34 3.86 -14.65 -23.00
N TYR A 35 3.89 -13.32 -22.89
CA TYR A 35 4.33 -12.48 -23.99
C TYR A 35 5.85 -12.56 -24.17
N SER A 36 6.31 -12.65 -25.42
CA SER A 36 7.73 -12.55 -25.72
C SER A 36 8.17 -11.09 -25.89
N THR A 37 9.43 -10.77 -25.59
CA THR A 37 10.01 -9.43 -25.81
C THR A 37 9.77 -8.88 -27.23
N PRO A 38 9.96 -9.66 -28.32
CA PRO A 38 9.67 -9.17 -29.67
C PRO A 38 8.19 -8.84 -29.89
N GLN A 39 7.28 -9.64 -29.32
CA GLN A 39 5.84 -9.40 -29.45
C GLN A 39 5.44 -8.07 -28.78
N VAL A 40 5.93 -7.82 -27.56
CA VAL A 40 5.62 -6.58 -26.83
C VAL A 40 6.22 -5.36 -27.51
N ALA A 41 7.49 -5.43 -27.91
CA ALA A 41 8.17 -4.34 -28.61
C ALA A 41 7.45 -3.96 -29.92
N LYS A 42 7.02 -4.96 -30.68
CA LYS A 42 6.24 -4.76 -31.91
C LYS A 42 4.86 -4.17 -31.60
N ALA A 43 4.13 -4.75 -30.66
CA ALA A 43 2.78 -4.29 -30.31
C ALA A 43 2.77 -2.84 -29.83
N ILE A 44 3.76 -2.44 -29.03
CA ILE A 44 3.94 -1.04 -28.62
C ILE A 44 4.23 -0.17 -29.86
N THR A 45 5.22 -0.54 -30.67
CA THR A 45 5.60 0.28 -31.84
C THR A 45 4.47 0.44 -32.85
N ASP A 46 3.61 -0.56 -33.00
CA ASP A 46 2.47 -0.54 -33.93
C ASP A 46 1.21 0.13 -33.32
N ASP A 47 1.23 0.51 -32.04
CA ASP A 47 0.08 1.13 -31.37
C ASP A 47 -0.08 2.60 -31.80
N PRO A 48 -1.16 2.97 -32.52
CA PRO A 48 -1.39 4.35 -32.97
C PRO A 48 -1.78 5.30 -31.83
N ALA A 49 -2.01 4.80 -30.62
CA ALA A 49 -2.44 5.62 -29.49
C ALA A 49 -1.29 6.43 -28.85
N HIS A 50 -0.06 6.26 -29.31
CA HIS A 50 1.10 7.06 -28.89
C HIS A 50 2.21 7.06 -29.96
N ASP A 51 3.07 8.09 -29.97
CA ASP A 51 4.18 8.19 -30.95
C ASP A 51 5.49 7.52 -30.49
N THR A 52 5.42 6.57 -29.56
CA THR A 52 6.61 5.92 -28.98
C THR A 52 6.93 4.60 -29.68
N SER A 53 8.12 4.50 -30.27
CA SER A 53 8.66 3.23 -30.78
C SER A 53 9.59 2.58 -29.75
N VAL A 54 9.46 1.26 -29.58
CA VAL A 54 10.27 0.45 -28.67
C VAL A 54 10.88 -0.70 -29.44
N SER A 55 12.22 -0.71 -29.55
CA SER A 55 12.91 -1.82 -30.23
C SER A 55 13.00 -3.06 -29.34
N ARG A 56 13.06 -4.25 -29.97
CA ARG A 56 13.27 -5.53 -29.27
C ARG A 56 14.52 -5.51 -28.38
N VAL A 57 15.62 -4.97 -28.91
CA VAL A 57 16.92 -4.94 -28.21
C VAL A 57 16.82 -4.02 -26.99
N TYR A 58 16.21 -2.85 -27.15
CA TYR A 58 16.04 -1.91 -26.05
C TYR A 58 15.14 -2.49 -24.94
N LEU A 59 14.02 -3.12 -25.29
CA LEU A 59 13.18 -3.77 -24.29
C LEU A 59 13.91 -4.93 -23.58
N ALA A 60 14.76 -5.67 -24.29
CA ALA A 60 15.59 -6.71 -23.68
C ALA A 60 16.61 -6.14 -22.68
N THR A 61 17.25 -5.00 -22.98
CA THR A 61 18.19 -4.36 -22.04
C THR A 61 17.50 -3.75 -20.83
N LEU A 62 16.26 -3.27 -20.96
CA LEU A 62 15.42 -2.87 -19.82
C LEU A 62 15.09 -4.07 -18.93
N ARG A 63 14.70 -5.20 -19.53
CA ARG A 63 14.39 -6.44 -18.80
C ARG A 63 15.58 -7.05 -18.06
N SER A 64 16.79 -6.92 -18.61
CA SER A 64 18.00 -7.39 -17.93
C SER A 64 18.52 -6.42 -16.88
N GLY A 65 18.01 -5.18 -16.85
CA GLY A 65 18.55 -4.10 -16.02
C GLY A 65 19.86 -3.50 -16.54
N ALA A 66 20.30 -3.87 -17.75
CA ALA A 66 21.45 -3.23 -18.39
C ALA A 66 21.14 -1.78 -18.78
N ASN A 67 19.87 -1.47 -19.05
CA ASN A 67 19.36 -0.11 -19.10
C ASN A 67 18.35 0.08 -17.97
N THR A 68 18.54 1.10 -17.15
CA THR A 68 17.71 1.38 -15.96
C THR A 68 16.97 2.71 -16.04
N ASN A 69 17.21 3.51 -17.08
CA ASN A 69 16.66 4.87 -17.19
C ASN A 69 15.86 5.04 -18.50
N PRO A 70 14.72 4.36 -18.66
CA PRO A 70 13.83 4.59 -19.78
C PRO A 70 13.14 5.94 -19.71
N THR A 71 12.74 6.47 -20.86
CA THR A 71 11.93 7.69 -20.89
C THR A 71 10.53 7.43 -20.34
N VAL A 72 9.88 8.47 -19.81
CA VAL A 72 8.49 8.38 -19.33
C VAL A 72 7.54 7.91 -20.43
N ALA A 73 7.79 8.29 -21.69
CA ALA A 73 6.98 7.86 -22.83
C ALA A 73 7.03 6.34 -23.03
N VAL A 74 8.24 5.76 -22.96
CA VAL A 74 8.43 4.30 -23.03
C VAL A 74 7.75 3.60 -21.85
N LEU A 75 7.89 4.13 -20.63
CA LEU A 75 7.25 3.55 -19.45
C LEU A 75 5.73 3.55 -19.57
N LYS A 76 5.13 4.65 -20.02
CA LYS A 76 3.68 4.75 -20.25
C LYS A 76 3.20 3.76 -21.31
N ALA A 77 3.94 3.63 -22.40
CA ALA A 77 3.62 2.69 -23.48
C ALA A 77 3.67 1.23 -23.00
N ILE A 78 4.71 0.85 -22.27
CA ILE A 78 4.83 -0.48 -21.66
C ILE A 78 3.69 -0.73 -20.66
N ALA A 79 3.44 0.22 -19.76
CA ALA A 79 2.41 0.09 -18.74
C ALA A 79 1.04 -0.13 -19.37
N ARG A 80 0.68 0.71 -20.36
CA ARG A 80 -0.57 0.59 -21.11
C ARG A 80 -0.74 -0.78 -21.77
N PHE A 81 0.29 -1.25 -22.47
CA PHE A 81 0.24 -2.55 -23.14
C PHE A 81 -0.19 -3.67 -22.18
N PHE A 82 0.43 -3.72 -20.99
CA PHE A 82 0.14 -4.74 -19.99
C PHE A 82 -1.20 -4.51 -19.29
N ASP A 83 -1.54 -3.26 -18.95
CA ASP A 83 -2.80 -2.92 -18.28
C ASP A 83 -4.03 -3.38 -19.08
N GLU A 84 -4.05 -3.10 -20.39
CA GLU A 84 -5.13 -3.49 -21.30
C GLU A 84 -5.31 -5.01 -21.45
N ARG A 85 -4.28 -5.79 -21.11
CA ARG A 85 -4.24 -7.26 -21.28
C ARG A 85 -4.42 -8.03 -19.98
N ARG A 86 -4.67 -7.32 -18.87
CA ARG A 86 -4.91 -7.91 -17.56
C ARG A 86 -6.40 -8.14 -17.31
N THR A 87 -6.68 -9.00 -16.35
CA THR A 87 -8.05 -9.26 -15.89
C THR A 87 -8.67 -7.98 -15.32
N PRO A 88 -9.87 -7.59 -15.77
CA PRO A 88 -10.61 -6.46 -15.22
C PRO A 88 -10.76 -6.57 -13.70
N GLY A 89 -10.51 -5.47 -12.98
CA GLY A 89 -10.54 -5.43 -11.50
C GLY A 89 -9.19 -5.65 -10.82
N SER A 90 -8.11 -5.89 -11.58
CA SER A 90 -6.74 -5.82 -11.06
C SER A 90 -6.33 -4.37 -10.78
N ALA A 91 -5.36 -4.15 -9.89
CA ALA A 91 -4.74 -2.84 -9.72
C ALA A 91 -4.11 -2.36 -11.05
N PRO A 92 -4.27 -1.07 -11.41
CA PRO A 92 -3.80 -0.55 -12.69
C PRO A 92 -2.27 -0.60 -12.77
N VAL A 93 -1.76 -0.95 -13.94
CA VAL A 93 -0.32 -0.87 -14.24
C VAL A 93 -0.03 0.52 -14.80
N THR A 94 0.73 1.32 -14.06
CA THR A 94 1.14 2.67 -14.50
C THR A 94 2.66 2.80 -14.67
N ALA A 95 3.12 3.93 -15.21
CA ALA A 95 4.54 4.25 -15.25
C ALA A 95 5.15 4.36 -13.84
N SER A 96 4.40 4.89 -12.87
CA SER A 96 4.82 5.01 -11.48
C SER A 96 4.94 3.64 -10.81
N PHE A 97 4.08 2.68 -11.15
CA PHE A 97 4.23 1.28 -10.72
C PHE A 97 5.56 0.70 -11.20
N LEU A 98 5.93 0.90 -12.48
CA LEU A 98 7.20 0.41 -13.03
C LEU A 98 8.41 1.06 -12.36
N LEU A 99 8.31 2.33 -11.97
CA LEU A 99 9.33 3.06 -11.22
C LEU A 99 9.37 2.70 -9.73
N GLY A 100 8.36 1.99 -9.23
CA GLY A 100 8.21 1.66 -7.81
C GLY A 100 7.66 2.80 -6.95
N GLU A 101 7.11 3.84 -7.58
CA GLU A 101 6.48 4.99 -6.92
C GLU A 101 5.03 4.67 -6.48
N ASP A 102 4.33 3.77 -7.17
CA ASP A 102 2.96 3.32 -6.82
C ASP A 102 2.95 2.24 -5.72
N ASP A 103 3.96 2.21 -4.85
CA ASP A 103 3.90 1.37 -3.67
C ASP A 103 3.32 2.19 -2.50
N PRO A 104 1.98 2.23 -2.30
CA PRO A 104 1.42 2.82 -1.08
C PRO A 104 1.90 2.07 0.16
N ALA A 105 2.54 0.91 -0.01
CA ALA A 105 2.99 0.01 1.02
C ALA A 105 4.53 -0.04 1.14
N GLY A 106 5.27 0.65 0.28
CA GLY A 106 6.70 0.42 0.07
C GLY A 106 7.58 1.22 1.01
N ASP A 107 7.25 2.49 1.18
CA ASP A 107 7.98 3.43 2.03
C ASP A 107 7.08 4.43 2.74
N ASP A 108 5.75 4.31 2.66
CA ASP A 108 4.84 5.11 3.49
C ASP A 108 4.67 4.44 4.87
N PRO A 109 5.28 5.01 5.94
CA PRO A 109 5.14 4.47 7.29
C PRO A 109 3.68 4.49 7.76
N GLU A 110 2.86 5.44 7.30
CA GLU A 110 1.45 5.57 7.71
C GLU A 110 0.62 4.42 7.12
N ALA A 111 0.74 4.14 5.83
CA ALA A 111 0.06 3.02 5.19
C ALA A 111 0.56 1.64 5.65
N CYS A 112 1.85 1.52 6.00
CA CYS A 112 2.37 0.34 6.71
C CYS A 112 1.69 0.15 8.07
N GLU A 113 1.62 1.21 8.87
CA GLU A 113 0.99 1.18 10.18
C GLU A 113 -0.52 0.89 10.08
N LEU A 114 -1.21 1.50 9.11
CA LEU A 114 -2.62 1.26 8.85
C LEU A 114 -2.89 -0.21 8.52
N ARG A 115 -2.11 -0.82 7.62
CA ARG A 115 -2.22 -2.26 7.31
C ARG A 115 -1.99 -3.13 8.54
N ARG A 116 -0.97 -2.79 9.35
CA ARG A 116 -0.69 -3.49 10.61
C ARG A 116 -1.88 -3.41 11.58
N LYS A 117 -2.49 -2.23 11.72
CA LYS A 117 -3.69 -2.03 12.57
C LYS A 117 -4.90 -2.79 12.03
N LEU A 118 -5.14 -2.78 10.72
CA LEU A 118 -6.26 -3.46 10.06
C LEU A 118 -6.09 -5.00 9.96
N ALA A 119 -4.91 -5.54 10.24
CA ALA A 119 -4.74 -7.00 10.35
C ALA A 119 -5.59 -7.59 11.49
N ASP A 120 -5.82 -6.81 12.53
CA ASP A 120 -6.66 -7.19 13.67
C ASP A 120 -8.14 -7.24 13.29
N ARG A 121 -8.81 -8.36 13.63
CA ARG A 121 -10.24 -8.56 13.34
C ARG A 121 -11.14 -7.58 14.10
N GLN A 122 -10.84 -7.30 15.36
CA GLN A 122 -11.61 -6.36 16.17
C GLN A 122 -11.48 -4.93 15.64
N VAL A 123 -10.27 -4.52 15.22
CA VAL A 123 -10.05 -3.21 14.58
C VAL A 123 -10.86 -3.10 13.28
N ARG A 124 -10.89 -4.14 12.44
CA ARG A 124 -11.74 -4.16 11.24
C ARG A 124 -13.22 -4.04 11.56
N MET A 125 -13.71 -4.73 12.59
CA MET A 125 -15.12 -4.64 13.00
C MET A 125 -15.50 -3.23 13.45
N ILE A 126 -14.63 -2.55 14.20
CA ILE A 126 -14.84 -1.16 14.62
C ILE A 126 -14.85 -0.23 13.40
N ALA A 127 -13.88 -0.38 12.49
CA ALA A 127 -13.79 0.43 11.28
C ALA A 127 -15.04 0.32 10.40
N MET A 128 -15.52 -0.91 10.16
CA MET A 128 -16.75 -1.15 9.39
C MET A 128 -17.95 -0.47 10.04
N ARG A 129 -18.12 -0.63 11.36
CA ARG A 129 -19.24 -0.02 12.10
C ARG A 129 -19.14 1.52 12.14
N ALA A 130 -17.94 2.08 12.22
CA ALA A 130 -17.71 3.52 12.20
C ALA A 130 -17.94 4.13 10.80
N GLY A 131 -17.80 3.33 9.73
CA GLY A 131 -18.11 3.72 8.36
C GLY A 131 -19.59 4.01 8.14
N ASP A 132 -20.47 3.29 8.82
CA ASP A 132 -21.93 3.46 8.74
C ASP A 132 -22.47 4.61 9.62
N MET A 133 -21.62 5.22 10.46
CA MET A 133 -22.02 6.30 11.36
C MET A 133 -22.03 7.66 10.68
N THR A 134 -22.88 8.57 11.18
CA THR A 134 -22.82 9.97 10.78
C THR A 134 -21.50 10.61 11.27
N PRO A 135 -20.98 11.65 10.60
CA PRO A 135 -19.74 12.32 11.02
C PRO A 135 -19.79 12.88 12.45
N ALA A 136 -20.96 13.28 12.94
CA ALA A 136 -21.14 13.74 14.31
C ALA A 136 -20.92 12.60 15.32
N ILE A 137 -21.54 11.45 15.08
CA ILE A 137 -21.41 10.27 15.95
C ILE A 137 -19.97 9.72 15.91
N ARG A 138 -19.34 9.68 14.73
CA ARG A 138 -17.94 9.24 14.59
C ARG A 138 -16.98 10.08 15.44
N ARG A 139 -17.17 11.41 15.49
CA ARG A 139 -16.36 12.31 16.34
C ARG A 139 -16.55 12.01 17.83
N GLN A 140 -17.79 11.73 18.26
CA GLN A 140 -18.07 11.40 19.65
C GLN A 140 -17.44 10.07 20.07
N VAL A 141 -17.45 9.07 19.19
CA VAL A 141 -16.77 7.78 19.43
C VAL A 141 -15.26 7.98 19.56
N LEU A 142 -14.64 8.79 18.70
CA LEU A 142 -13.21 9.10 18.81
C LEU A 142 -12.86 9.74 20.16
N GLN A 143 -13.64 10.74 20.60
CA GLN A 143 -13.44 11.35 21.92
C GLN A 143 -13.56 10.35 23.08
N MET A 144 -14.49 9.39 22.99
CA MET A 144 -14.63 8.35 24.00
C MET A 144 -13.40 7.43 24.03
N LEU A 145 -12.86 7.07 22.86
CA LEU A 145 -11.64 6.26 22.77
C LEU A 145 -10.45 7.00 23.38
N ASP A 146 -10.30 8.31 23.13
CA ASP A 146 -9.23 9.12 23.72
C ASP A 146 -9.28 9.13 25.26
N ILE A 147 -10.49 9.18 25.85
CA ILE A 147 -10.70 9.11 27.30
C ILE A 147 -10.31 7.74 27.86
N LEU A 148 -10.68 6.67 27.15
CA LEU A 148 -10.39 5.31 27.57
C LEU A 148 -8.89 4.99 27.46
N ASP A 149 -8.24 5.43 26.39
CA ASP A 149 -6.80 5.25 26.18
C ASP A 149 -5.97 6.10 27.16
N GLY A 150 -6.45 7.31 27.50
CA GLY A 150 -5.85 8.18 28.52
C GLY A 150 -6.02 7.71 29.98
N SER A 151 -6.72 6.59 30.22
CA SER A 151 -6.98 6.07 31.58
C SER A 151 -6.00 4.99 32.07
N THR A 152 -4.97 4.66 31.29
CA THR A 152 -3.84 3.83 31.77
C THR A 152 -2.66 4.72 32.17
N ASP A 153 -2.72 5.27 33.38
CA ASP A 153 -1.56 5.75 34.11
C ASP A 153 -1.49 4.97 35.44
N PRO A 154 -0.63 3.95 35.59
CA PRO A 154 -0.53 3.18 36.83
C PRO A 154 0.42 3.89 37.80
N ALA A 155 0.08 5.10 38.24
CA ALA A 155 0.78 5.72 39.37
C ALA A 155 -0.05 6.79 40.07
N THR A 156 -0.43 6.46 41.30
CA THR A 156 -0.71 7.36 42.44
C THR A 156 -2.18 7.46 42.85
N PRO A 157 -2.58 6.80 43.96
CA PRO A 157 -3.87 7.03 44.61
C PRO A 157 -4.02 8.49 45.07
N PRO A 158 -5.23 9.07 45.03
CA PRO A 158 -5.46 10.40 45.58
C PRO A 158 -5.23 10.40 47.10
N ALA A 159 -4.36 11.28 47.57
CA ALA A 159 -4.15 11.51 49.00
C ALA A 159 -5.49 11.88 49.68
N PRO A 160 -5.79 11.32 50.86
CA PRO A 160 -7.02 11.67 51.58
C PRO A 160 -6.99 13.13 52.01
N LYS A 161 -8.10 13.82 51.73
CA LYS A 161 -8.38 15.17 52.24
C LYS A 161 -8.45 15.11 53.77
N SER A 162 -7.42 15.63 54.45
CA SER A 162 -7.50 15.86 55.89
C SER A 162 -8.52 16.97 56.14
N ALA A 163 -9.68 16.56 56.62
CA ALA A 163 -10.74 17.44 57.07
C ALA A 163 -10.30 18.15 58.37
N ARG A 164 -10.55 19.45 58.34
CA ARG A 164 -10.41 20.43 59.40
C ARG A 164 -11.34 20.11 60.59
N SER A 165 -10.81 20.13 61.81
CA SER A 165 -11.50 20.49 63.06
C SER A 165 -10.40 20.74 64.10
N GLY A 166 -10.17 21.94 64.64
CA GLY A 166 -11.08 22.68 65.51
C GLY A 166 -10.93 22.07 66.92
N ASP A 167 -9.96 22.51 67.72
CA ASP A 167 -10.04 23.58 68.74
C ASP A 167 -10.35 23.00 70.14
N ASP A 168 -9.89 23.71 71.17
CA ASP A 168 -10.26 23.65 72.60
C ASP A 168 -9.35 22.90 73.62
N THR A 169 -8.54 23.72 74.32
CA THR A 169 -8.43 23.98 75.78
C THR A 169 -8.26 22.87 76.84
N THR A 170 -7.55 23.25 77.92
CA THR A 170 -7.32 22.64 79.27
C THR A 170 -6.05 21.79 79.40
N GLU A 171 -5.25 21.79 80.47
CA GLU A 171 -5.16 22.50 81.75
C GLU A 171 -3.89 21.97 82.49
N SER A 172 -3.28 22.84 83.31
CA SER A 172 -2.39 22.63 84.48
C SER A 172 -1.37 21.48 84.58
N GLY A 173 -0.17 21.86 85.04
CA GLY A 173 0.87 21.01 85.64
C GLY A 173 2.11 21.82 86.00
#